data_AF-C6HH64-F1
#
_entry.id   AF-C6HH64-F1
#
_cell.length_a   1.000
_cell.length_b   1.000
_cell.length_c   1.000
_cell.angle_alpha   90.00
_cell.angle_beta   90.00
_cell.angle_gamma   90.00
#
_symmetry.space_group_name_H-M   'P 1'
#
loop_
_entity.id
_entity.type
_entity.pdbx_description
1 polymer ?
#
loop_
_entity_poly.entity_id
_entity_poly.type
_entity_poly.pdbx_seq_one_letter_code
_entity_poly.pdbx_strand_id
1 'polypeptide(L)'
;MAMLAELKKKAKGDPNLALPKRFYLHVEASADTTTAKYPTGDFYFDSAWSVGKVLDDAARRLQVQNVNNRVAGETERLRVFHVEGGKLLEFSEKLGASGGVAQGDTIVLLRGVGPPPDLAIER
;
A
#
# COMPACT_ATOMS: atom_id res chain seq x y z
N MET A 1 -5.73 -11.40 14.47
CA MET A 1 -5.91 -12.64 13.66
C MET A 1 -7.35 -12.87 13.14
N ALA A 2 -8.21 -11.84 13.01
CA ALA A 2 -9.58 -11.99 12.46
C ALA A 2 -9.77 -11.39 11.05
N MET A 3 -8.84 -10.54 10.59
CA MET A 3 -8.99 -9.75 9.36
C MET A 3 -8.92 -10.58 8.07
N LEU A 4 -8.14 -11.66 8.06
CA LEU A 4 -7.92 -12.49 6.86
C LEU A 4 -9.19 -13.16 6.34
N ALA A 5 -10.06 -13.63 7.23
CA ALA A 5 -11.28 -14.32 6.86
C ALA A 5 -12.31 -13.36 6.22
N GLU A 6 -12.38 -12.13 6.72
CA GLU A 6 -13.19 -11.06 6.12
C GLU A 6 -12.58 -10.55 4.82
N LEU A 7 -11.27 -10.36 4.78
CA LEU A 7 -10.51 -10.02 3.57
C LEU A 7 -10.80 -11.04 2.46
N LYS A 8 -10.74 -12.34 2.72
CA LYS A 8 -11.04 -13.35 1.69
C LYS A 8 -12.46 -13.23 1.11
N LYS A 9 -13.42 -12.69 1.87
CA LYS A 9 -14.81 -12.47 1.43
C LYS A 9 -15.03 -11.12 0.75
N LYS A 10 -14.35 -10.07 1.21
CA LYS A 10 -14.52 -8.68 0.73
C LYS A 10 -13.50 -8.29 -0.34
N ALA A 11 -12.34 -8.93 -0.36
CA ALA A 11 -11.21 -8.54 -1.18
C ALA A 11 -11.53 -8.65 -2.66
N LYS A 12 -11.34 -7.55 -3.36
CA LYS A 12 -11.47 -7.46 -4.80
C LYS A 12 -10.09 -7.46 -5.45
N GLY A 13 -9.99 -7.98 -6.66
CA GLY A 13 -8.72 -8.06 -7.36
C GLY A 13 -8.86 -8.79 -8.67
N ASP A 14 -7.73 -9.24 -9.21
CA ASP A 14 -7.67 -9.84 -10.53
C ASP A 14 -8.17 -11.30 -10.51
N PRO A 15 -9.32 -11.62 -11.13
CA PRO A 15 -9.82 -13.00 -11.12
C PRO A 15 -8.88 -13.97 -11.84
N ASN A 16 -7.98 -13.46 -12.70
CA ASN A 16 -6.92 -14.22 -13.37
C ASN A 16 -5.83 -14.74 -12.42
N LEU A 17 -5.73 -14.22 -11.19
CA LEU A 17 -4.77 -14.69 -10.21
C LEU A 17 -5.19 -16.03 -9.62
N ALA A 18 -4.29 -17.02 -9.74
CA ALA A 18 -4.46 -18.33 -9.11
C ALA A 18 -4.53 -18.18 -7.58
N LEU A 19 -5.49 -18.88 -6.95
CA LEU A 19 -5.68 -18.93 -5.50
C LEU A 19 -4.39 -18.99 -4.66
N PRO A 20 -3.38 -19.84 -4.99
CA PRO A 20 -2.15 -19.91 -4.19
C PRO A 20 -1.27 -18.66 -4.27
N LYS A 21 -1.42 -17.84 -5.33
CA LYS A 21 -0.65 -16.59 -5.50
C LYS A 21 -1.39 -15.37 -4.94
N ARG A 22 -2.67 -15.53 -4.56
CA ARG A 22 -3.48 -14.44 -4.01
C ARG A 22 -2.97 -14.06 -2.62
N PHE A 23 -2.43 -12.86 -2.54
CA PHE A 23 -1.96 -12.24 -1.34
C PHE A 23 -2.96 -11.18 -0.90
N TYR A 24 -3.64 -11.42 0.21
CA TYR A 24 -4.74 -10.59 0.70
C TYR A 24 -4.20 -9.49 1.61
N LEU A 25 -4.55 -8.24 1.32
CA LEU A 25 -4.11 -7.05 2.06
C LEU A 25 -5.25 -6.07 2.24
N HIS A 26 -5.29 -5.44 3.41
CA HIS A 26 -6.14 -4.28 3.62
C HIS A 26 -5.38 -3.04 3.17
N VAL A 27 -6.00 -2.23 2.32
CA VAL A 27 -5.37 -1.03 1.77
C VAL A 27 -6.18 0.17 2.19
N GLU A 28 -5.53 1.09 2.87
CA GLU A 28 -6.10 2.36 3.29
C GLU A 28 -5.41 3.50 2.57
N ALA A 29 -6.16 4.47 2.09
CA ALA A 29 -5.65 5.72 1.63
C ALA A 29 -5.96 6.77 2.70
N SER A 30 -4.91 7.33 3.30
CA SER A 30 -5.07 8.28 4.39
C SER A 30 -5.70 9.58 3.86
N ALA A 31 -6.97 9.79 4.17
CA ALA A 31 -7.76 10.93 3.66
C ALA A 31 -7.13 12.29 4.02
N ASP A 32 -6.37 12.34 5.12
CA ASP A 32 -5.65 13.51 5.60
C ASP A 32 -4.53 13.96 4.65
N THR A 33 -3.91 13.04 3.89
CA THR A 33 -2.78 13.33 3.00
C THR A 33 -3.05 13.03 1.53
N THR A 34 -4.06 12.23 1.20
CA THR A 34 -4.38 11.88 -0.18
C THR A 34 -5.88 12.02 -0.49
N THR A 35 -6.19 12.63 -1.65
CA THR A 35 -7.55 12.71 -2.17
C THR A 35 -7.95 11.36 -2.75
N ALA A 36 -8.38 10.44 -1.88
CA ALA A 36 -8.94 9.16 -2.25
C ALA A 36 -10.47 9.22 -2.22
N LYS A 37 -11.13 8.65 -3.23
CA LYS A 37 -12.60 8.53 -3.23
C LYS A 37 -13.07 7.43 -2.27
N TYR A 38 -12.23 6.42 -2.08
CA TYR A 38 -12.43 5.34 -1.12
C TYR A 38 -11.27 5.39 -0.11
N PRO A 39 -11.54 5.71 1.17
CA PRO A 39 -10.48 5.83 2.16
C PRO A 39 -9.91 4.46 2.55
N THR A 40 -10.65 3.38 2.39
CA THR A 40 -10.18 2.02 2.70
C THR A 40 -10.78 0.99 1.74
N GLY A 41 -10.09 -0.13 1.56
CA GLY A 41 -10.55 -1.21 0.71
C GLY A 41 -9.75 -2.50 0.90
N ASP A 42 -10.47 -3.61 0.86
CA ASP A 42 -9.91 -4.94 0.88
C ASP A 42 -9.51 -5.36 -0.54
N PHE A 43 -8.24 -5.71 -0.74
CA PHE A 43 -7.75 -6.14 -2.05
C PHE A 43 -6.85 -7.36 -1.96
N TYR A 44 -6.78 -8.09 -3.06
CA TYR A 44 -5.76 -9.12 -3.23
C TYR A 44 -4.86 -8.82 -4.43
N PHE A 45 -3.60 -9.18 -4.25
CA PHE A 45 -2.51 -8.96 -5.20
C PHE A 45 -1.73 -10.25 -5.43
N ASP A 46 -0.82 -10.25 -6.39
CA ASP A 46 0.07 -11.37 -6.61
C ASP A 46 1.28 -11.27 -5.67
N SER A 47 1.59 -12.37 -4.97
CA SER A 47 2.76 -12.45 -4.08
C SER A 47 4.12 -12.26 -4.78
N ALA A 48 4.21 -12.39 -6.10
CA ALA A 48 5.44 -12.14 -6.84
C ALA A 48 5.58 -10.68 -7.28
N TRP A 49 4.59 -9.83 -7.04
CA TRP A 49 4.65 -8.41 -7.38
C TRP A 49 5.51 -7.63 -6.39
N SER A 50 6.15 -6.57 -6.89
CA SER A 50 6.83 -5.59 -6.04
C SER A 50 5.83 -4.64 -5.38
N VAL A 51 6.20 -4.10 -4.22
CA VAL A 51 5.43 -3.08 -3.48
C VAL A 51 5.08 -1.90 -4.39
N GLY A 52 5.99 -1.46 -5.26
CA GLY A 52 5.70 -0.39 -6.23
C GLY A 52 4.57 -0.72 -7.20
N LYS A 53 4.51 -1.97 -7.67
CA LYS A 53 3.43 -2.43 -8.56
C LYS A 53 2.10 -2.57 -7.81
N VAL A 54 2.16 -3.04 -6.56
CA VAL A 54 0.98 -3.12 -5.69
C VAL A 54 0.43 -1.75 -5.36
N LEU A 55 1.29 -0.77 -5.04
CA LEU A 55 0.90 0.60 -4.81
C LEU A 55 0.23 1.22 -6.03
N ASP A 56 0.79 1.02 -7.23
CA ASP A 56 0.21 1.58 -8.45
C ASP A 56 -1.21 1.04 -8.70
N ASP A 57 -1.37 -0.27 -8.59
CA ASP A 57 -2.66 -0.94 -8.78
C ASP A 57 -3.65 -0.57 -7.67
N ALA A 58 -3.21 -0.54 -6.41
CA ALA A 58 -4.00 -0.11 -5.27
C ALA A 58 -4.46 1.35 -5.39
N ALA A 59 -3.56 2.26 -5.75
CA ALA A 59 -3.88 3.67 -5.98
C ALA A 59 -4.93 3.81 -7.09
N ARG A 60 -4.77 3.08 -8.20
CA ARG A 60 -5.75 3.06 -9.29
C ARG A 60 -7.12 2.57 -8.84
N ARG A 61 -7.19 1.53 -8.00
CA ARG A 61 -8.44 0.99 -7.45
C ARG A 61 -9.12 1.94 -6.45
N LEU A 62 -8.34 2.61 -5.61
CA LEU A 62 -8.83 3.60 -4.65
C LEU A 62 -9.13 4.98 -5.28
N GLN A 63 -8.93 5.10 -6.60
CA GLN A 63 -8.99 6.35 -7.37
C GLN A 63 -8.05 7.44 -6.84
N VAL A 64 -6.90 7.02 -6.32
CA VAL A 64 -5.79 7.89 -5.91
C VAL A 64 -4.91 8.17 -7.12
N GLN A 65 -4.55 9.44 -7.32
CA GLN A 65 -3.64 9.84 -8.38
C GLN A 65 -2.20 9.43 -8.07
N ASN A 66 -1.74 8.35 -8.70
CA ASN A 66 -0.32 7.98 -8.67
C ASN A 66 0.47 8.82 -9.68
N VAL A 67 1.16 9.84 -9.18
CA VAL A 67 2.02 10.71 -9.97
C VAL A 67 3.50 10.36 -9.84
N ASN A 68 3.86 9.22 -9.23
CA ASN A 68 5.26 8.82 -9.00
C ASN A 68 6.13 8.81 -10.28
N ASN A 69 5.52 8.56 -11.45
CA ASN A 69 6.21 8.58 -12.76
C ASN A 69 6.22 9.97 -13.44
N ARG A 70 5.41 10.93 -12.97
CA ARG A 70 5.27 12.28 -13.56
C ARG A 70 5.99 13.36 -12.77
N VAL A 71 6.15 13.18 -11.46
CA VAL A 71 6.77 14.17 -10.56
C VAL A 71 8.15 13.70 -10.12
N ALA A 72 9.13 14.60 -10.21
CA ALA A 72 10.45 14.38 -9.63
C ALA A 72 10.49 14.71 -8.13
N GLY A 73 9.54 15.51 -7.64
CA GLY A 73 9.46 15.96 -6.25
C GLY A 73 8.96 14.88 -5.30
N GLU A 74 9.69 14.66 -4.21
CA GLU A 74 9.35 13.67 -3.18
C GLU A 74 8.07 14.01 -2.41
N THR A 75 7.71 15.30 -2.33
CA THR A 75 6.47 15.83 -1.74
C THR A 75 5.20 15.44 -2.49
N GLU A 76 5.30 14.90 -3.69
CA GLU A 76 4.14 14.43 -4.45
C GLU A 76 4.15 12.90 -4.60
N ARG A 77 5.20 12.22 -4.13
CA ARG A 77 5.32 10.77 -4.22
C ARG A 77 4.39 10.07 -3.23
N LEU A 78 3.71 9.04 -3.73
CA LEU A 78 2.99 8.08 -2.91
C LEU A 78 3.95 7.06 -2.33
N ARG A 79 3.87 6.81 -1.03
CA ARG A 79 4.57 5.75 -0.32
C ARG A 79 3.57 4.77 0.31
N VAL A 80 4.05 3.57 0.59
CA VAL A 80 3.30 2.55 1.35
C VAL A 80 3.84 2.50 2.76
N PHE A 81 2.98 2.71 3.74
CA PHE A 81 3.26 2.48 5.16
C PHE A 81 2.65 1.15 5.58
N HIS A 82 3.44 0.29 6.20
CA HIS A 82 3.00 -0.97 6.74
C HIS A 82 2.67 -0.79 8.23
N VAL A 83 1.40 -0.99 8.59
CA VAL A 83 0.90 -0.71 9.95
C VAL A 83 1.46 -1.70 10.96
N GLU A 84 1.39 -3.01 10.66
CA GLU A 84 1.88 -4.06 11.57
C GLU A 84 3.41 -4.01 11.73
N GLY A 85 4.14 -3.68 10.65
CA GLY A 85 5.59 -3.54 10.69
C GLY A 85 6.08 -2.17 11.16
N GLY A 86 5.18 -1.19 11.30
CA GLY A 86 5.49 0.18 11.71
C GLY A 86 6.50 0.89 10.82
N LYS A 87 6.61 0.51 9.54
CA LYS A 87 7.66 0.99 8.63
C LYS A 87 7.13 1.33 7.24
N LEU A 88 7.81 2.24 6.56
CA LEU A 88 7.59 2.49 5.14
C LEU A 88 8.22 1.35 4.33
N LEU A 89 7.46 0.81 3.38
CA LEU A 89 7.96 -0.19 2.45
C LEU A 89 8.59 0.50 1.24
N GLU A 90 9.72 -0.03 0.78
CA GLU A 90 10.35 0.45 -0.45
C GLU A 90 9.68 -0.17 -1.67
N PHE A 91 9.53 0.62 -2.75
CA PHE A 91 8.88 0.16 -3.98
C PHE A 91 9.61 -1.00 -4.66
N SER A 92 10.91 -1.14 -4.39
CA SER A 92 11.78 -2.21 -4.92
C SER A 92 11.56 -3.55 -4.22
N GLU A 93 10.99 -3.54 -3.01
CA GLU A 93 10.72 -4.75 -2.24
C GLU A 93 9.61 -5.59 -2.88
N LYS A 94 9.62 -6.90 -2.64
CA LYS A 94 8.56 -7.81 -3.07
C LYS A 94 7.49 -7.95 -1.99
N LEU A 95 6.26 -8.15 -2.42
CA LEU A 95 5.13 -8.44 -1.55
C LEU A 95 5.37 -9.77 -0.83
N GLY A 96 5.45 -9.76 0.51
CA GLY A 96 5.65 -10.97 1.33
C GLY A 96 6.79 -10.83 2.34
N ALA A 97 7.39 -11.97 2.72
CA ALA A 97 8.35 -12.08 3.83
C ALA A 97 9.58 -11.18 3.69
N SER A 98 10.00 -10.86 2.46
CA SER A 98 11.11 -9.92 2.21
C SER A 98 10.75 -8.48 2.58
N GLY A 99 9.55 -8.02 2.24
CA GLY A 99 9.04 -6.70 2.66
C GLY A 99 8.59 -6.65 4.12
N GLY A 100 8.47 -7.78 4.79
CA GLY A 100 7.93 -7.90 6.15
C GLY A 100 6.41 -7.80 6.22
N VAL A 101 5.72 -7.91 5.08
CA VAL A 101 4.25 -7.87 5.01
C VAL A 101 3.70 -9.29 5.01
N ALA A 102 2.82 -9.61 5.97
CA ALA A 102 2.13 -10.89 6.00
C ALA A 102 0.74 -10.82 5.33
N GLN A 103 0.16 -11.99 5.07
CA GLN A 103 -1.21 -12.02 4.54
C GLN A 103 -2.17 -11.55 5.61
N GLY A 104 -3.08 -10.64 5.25
CA GLY A 104 -4.04 -10.07 6.19
C GLY A 104 -3.61 -8.76 6.82
N ASP A 105 -2.40 -8.31 6.49
CA ASP A 105 -1.86 -7.07 7.00
C ASP A 105 -2.51 -5.85 6.35
N THR A 106 -2.36 -4.73 7.05
CA THR A 106 -2.87 -3.44 6.63
C THR A 106 -1.73 -2.55 6.15
N ILE A 107 -1.93 -1.98 4.97
CA ILE A 107 -1.03 -1.00 4.37
C ILE A 107 -1.77 0.32 4.13
N VAL A 108 -1.08 1.43 4.37
CA VAL A 108 -1.61 2.78 4.20
C VAL A 108 -0.84 3.49 3.09
N LEU A 109 -1.54 4.04 2.10
CA LEU A 109 -0.97 4.93 1.10
C LEU A 109 -0.92 6.35 1.66
N LEU A 110 0.28 6.89 1.69
CA LEU A 110 0.57 8.26 2.11
C LEU A 110 1.15 9.03 0.94
N ARG A 111 0.65 10.24 0.70
CA ARG A 111 1.18 11.13 -0.34
C ARG A 111 2.03 12.21 0.30
N GLY A 112 3.19 12.48 -0.29
CA GLY A 112 4.02 13.62 0.09
C GLY A 112 4.74 13.49 1.42
N VAL A 113 4.74 12.30 2.01
CA VAL A 113 5.75 11.90 2.99
C VAL A 113 7.09 11.84 2.27
N GLY A 114 7.88 12.90 2.43
CA GLY A 114 9.32 12.87 2.18
C GLY A 114 9.99 11.80 3.04
N PRO A 115 11.32 11.56 2.89
CA PRO A 115 12.06 10.92 3.98
C PRO A 115 11.67 11.62 5.29
N PRO A 116 11.56 10.88 6.42
CA PRO A 116 11.19 11.49 7.69
C PRO A 116 11.98 12.79 7.82
N PRO A 117 11.33 13.94 8.11
CA PRO A 117 12.10 15.12 8.41
C PRO A 117 13.08 14.67 9.49
N ASP A 118 14.37 14.73 9.17
CA ASP A 118 15.40 14.71 10.20
C ASP A 118 14.87 15.66 11.26
N LEU A 119 14.63 15.10 12.45
CA LEU A 119 13.89 15.74 13.53
C LEU A 119 14.58 17.09 13.75
N ALA A 120 14.05 18.15 13.14
CA ALA A 120 14.53 19.50 13.35
C ALA A 120 14.02 19.85 14.72
N ILE A 121 14.81 19.40 15.71
CA ILE A 121 14.75 19.75 17.10
C ILE A 121 14.60 21.27 17.13
N GLU A 122 13.44 21.70 17.58
CA GLU A 122 13.17 23.04 18.05
C GLU A 122 14.35 23.47 18.94
N ARG A 123 14.96 24.61 18.62
CA ARG A 123 15.92 25.32 19.44
C ARG A 123 15.53 26.78 19.48
#